data_AF-A0A1C5RPV7-F1
#
_entry.id   AF-A0A1C5RPV7-F1
#
_cell.length_a   1.000
_cell.length_b   1.000
_cell.length_c   1.000
_cell.angle_alpha   90.00
_cell.angle_beta   90.00
_cell.angle_gamma   90.00
#
_symmetry.space_group_name_H-M   'P 1'
#
loop_
_entity.id
_entity.type
_entity.pdbx_description
1 polymer ?
#
loop_
_entity_poly.entity_id
_entity_poly.type
_entity_poly.pdbx_seq_one_letter_code
_entity_poly.pdbx_strand_id
1 'polypeptide(L)'
;MTDVTDKGEYVEIRETEPVDKADWIVRRISELGGYENVSNSVKADIFGFDIADVSGSIRLFSDVMKKLGMKLDGDELYEEFQRIYDESVGRDAGKDKAEDKMWNRGRGR
;
A
#
# COMPACT_ATOMS: atom_id res chain seq x y z
N MET A 1 27.52 -32.59 9.32
CA MET A 1 26.13 -32.42 9.78
C MET A 1 25.65 -31.07 9.25
N THR A 2 24.53 -31.11 8.53
CA THR A 2 23.60 -30.02 8.15
C THR A 2 24.13 -28.77 7.43
N ASP A 3 24.02 -28.86 6.09
CA ASP A 3 23.48 -27.81 5.19
C ASP A 3 22.26 -27.11 5.80
N VAL A 4 22.16 -25.77 5.70
CA VAL A 4 20.98 -25.06 5.15
C VAL A 4 21.41 -23.67 4.67
N THR A 5 21.13 -23.43 3.39
CA THR A 5 21.16 -22.16 2.68
C THR A 5 20.16 -21.16 3.26
N ASP A 6 20.56 -19.93 3.58
CA ASP A 6 19.63 -18.80 3.56
C ASP A 6 20.19 -17.70 2.66
N LYS A 7 19.68 -17.73 1.42
CA LYS A 7 19.77 -16.67 0.43
C LYS A 7 18.62 -15.72 0.73
N GLY A 8 18.92 -14.67 1.48
CA GLY A 8 18.03 -13.55 1.72
C GLY A 8 18.84 -12.28 1.79
N GLU A 9 19.46 -11.90 0.66
CA GLU A 9 20.08 -10.59 0.49
C GLU A 9 18.99 -9.53 0.60
N TYR A 10 18.63 -9.15 1.83
CA TYR A 10 17.90 -7.93 2.07
C TYR A 10 18.91 -6.81 1.82
N VAL A 11 18.97 -6.36 0.57
CA VAL A 11 19.63 -5.11 0.21
C VAL A 11 18.89 -4.01 0.95
N GLU A 12 19.35 -3.75 2.18
CA GLU A 12 19.10 -2.53 2.91
C GLU A 12 19.68 -1.40 2.04
N ILE A 13 18.82 -0.85 1.20
CA ILE A 13 19.12 0.35 0.42
C ILE A 13 19.50 1.43 1.42
N ARG A 14 20.80 1.68 1.53
CA ARG A 14 21.37 2.76 2.32
C ARG A 14 20.83 4.09 1.77
N GLU A 15 19.74 4.57 2.36
CA GLU A 15 19.17 5.89 2.12
C GLU A 15 20.12 6.95 2.70
N THR A 16 21.00 7.45 1.85
CA THR A 16 21.65 8.75 2.07
C THR A 16 20.58 9.83 1.95
N GLU A 17 20.34 10.53 3.06
CA GLU A 17 19.24 11.48 3.36
C GLU A 17 17.94 10.78 3.83
N PRO A 18 17.28 11.24 4.92
CA PRO A 18 15.98 10.73 5.32
C PRO A 18 14.95 11.23 4.31
N VAL A 19 14.86 10.56 3.16
CA VAL A 19 13.77 10.79 2.24
C VAL A 19 12.52 10.34 2.97
N ASP A 20 11.62 11.28 3.22
CA ASP A 20 10.36 11.01 3.89
C ASP A 20 9.66 9.86 3.15
N LYS A 21 9.28 8.78 3.86
CA LYS A 21 8.74 7.56 3.23
C LYS A 21 7.59 7.87 2.28
N ALA A 22 6.76 8.86 2.62
CA ALA A 22 5.67 9.29 1.76
C ALA A 22 6.15 9.90 0.44
N ASP A 23 7.23 10.71 0.43
CA ASP A 23 7.80 11.26 -0.80
C ASP A 23 8.38 10.17 -1.70
N TRP A 24 9.04 9.16 -1.11
CA TRP A 24 9.53 8.01 -1.86
C TRP A 24 8.37 7.24 -2.53
N ILE A 25 7.27 6.99 -1.81
CA ILE A 25 6.07 6.34 -2.35
C ILE A 25 5.46 7.15 -3.48
N VAL A 26 5.27 8.46 -3.29
CA VAL A 26 4.71 9.37 -4.31
C VAL A 26 5.53 9.32 -5.59
N ARG A 27 6.86 9.37 -5.47
CA ARG A 27 7.76 9.25 -6.62
C ARG A 27 7.58 7.92 -7.32
N ARG A 28 7.56 6.82 -6.56
CA ARG A 28 7.44 5.48 -7.11
C ARG A 28 6.13 5.26 -7.86
N ILE A 29 5.02 5.74 -7.30
CA ILE A 29 3.71 5.67 -7.93
C ILE A 29 3.67 6.53 -9.21
N SER A 30 4.26 7.72 -9.18
CA SER A 30 4.35 8.60 -10.35
C SER A 30 5.18 7.98 -11.48
N GLU A 31 6.29 7.32 -11.16
CA GLU A 31 7.14 6.59 -12.12
C GLU A 31 6.39 5.45 -12.82
N LEU A 32 5.37 4.87 -12.18
CA LEU A 32 4.53 3.79 -12.73
C LEU A 32 3.32 4.30 -13.52
N GLY A 33 3.24 5.61 -13.78
CA GLY A 33 2.15 6.23 -14.54
C GLY A 33 1.02 6.79 -13.67
N GLY A 34 1.24 6.94 -12.36
CA GLY A 34 0.30 7.54 -11.43
C GLY A 34 -0.59 6.54 -10.70
N TYR A 35 -1.25 7.00 -9.64
CA TYR A 35 -1.94 6.15 -8.67
C TYR A 35 -3.03 5.26 -9.28
N GLU A 36 -3.85 5.79 -10.18
CA GLU A 36 -4.92 5.01 -10.82
C GLU A 36 -4.38 3.92 -11.76
N ASN A 37 -3.14 4.06 -12.25
CA ASN A 37 -2.52 3.13 -13.18
C ASN A 37 -1.79 1.97 -12.48
N VAL A 38 -1.63 2.04 -11.15
CA VAL A 38 -0.98 1.00 -10.34
C VAL A 38 -2.04 0.07 -9.73
N SER A 39 -1.86 -1.24 -9.92
CA SER A 39 -2.74 -2.26 -9.32
C SER A 39 -2.62 -2.28 -7.79
N ASN A 40 -3.67 -2.69 -7.10
CA ASN A 40 -3.71 -2.72 -5.62
C ASN A 40 -2.61 -3.58 -5.01
N SER A 41 -2.26 -4.71 -5.61
CA SER A 41 -1.16 -5.57 -5.15
C SER A 41 0.19 -4.83 -5.16
N VAL A 42 0.48 -4.15 -6.27
CA VAL A 42 1.69 -3.32 -6.40
C VAL A 42 1.64 -2.13 -5.45
N LYS A 43 0.48 -1.50 -5.23
CA LYS A 43 0.32 -0.45 -4.20
C LYS A 43 0.64 -1.01 -2.82
N ALA A 44 0.13 -2.18 -2.47
CA ALA A 44 0.38 -2.83 -1.17
C ALA A 44 1.88 -3.06 -0.96
N ASP A 45 2.58 -3.56 -1.99
CA ASP A 45 4.04 -3.77 -1.95
C ASP A 45 4.82 -2.44 -1.81
N ILE A 46 4.38 -1.37 -2.48
CA ILE A 46 5.03 -0.04 -2.39
C ILE A 46 4.79 0.61 -1.03
N PHE A 47 3.56 0.58 -0.52
CA PHE A 47 3.24 1.19 0.77
C PHE A 47 3.92 0.44 1.92
N GLY A 48 4.02 -0.89 1.80
CA GLY A 48 4.62 -1.75 2.82
C GLY A 48 3.95 -1.51 4.17
N PHE A 49 2.63 -1.69 4.22
CA PHE A 49 1.85 -1.48 5.43
C PHE A 49 2.30 -2.43 6.53
N ASP A 50 2.39 -1.89 7.74
CA ASP A 50 2.69 -2.68 8.93
C ASP A 50 1.38 -3.24 9.48
N ILE A 51 1.24 -4.57 9.47
CA ILE A 51 0.06 -5.27 9.97
C ILE A 51 -0.13 -5.03 11.47
N ALA A 52 0.97 -4.81 12.21
CA ALA A 52 0.94 -4.51 13.63
C ALA A 52 0.63 -3.03 13.93
N ASP A 53 0.85 -2.12 12.97
CA ASP A 53 0.56 -0.69 13.10
C ASP A 53 -0.31 -0.16 11.96
N VAL A 54 -1.60 -0.52 12.04
CA VAL A 54 -2.66 0.01 11.17
C VAL A 54 -2.72 1.53 11.26
N SER A 55 -2.51 2.08 12.46
CA SER A 55 -2.67 3.52 12.72
C SER A 55 -1.59 4.35 12.01
N GLY A 56 -0.33 3.91 12.05
CA GLY A 56 0.75 4.50 11.27
C GLY A 56 0.56 4.31 9.78
N SER A 57 0.07 3.13 9.36
CA SER A 57 -0.23 2.83 7.96
C SER A 57 -1.29 3.76 7.37
N ILE A 58 -2.38 4.04 8.10
CA ILE A 58 -3.41 5.01 7.69
C ILE A 58 -2.83 6.42 7.58
N ARG A 59 -1.96 6.83 8.52
CA ARG A 59 -1.34 8.17 8.50
C ARG A 59 -0.42 8.33 7.28
N LEU A 60 0.41 7.32 6.99
CA LEU A 60 1.27 7.29 5.83
C LEU A 60 0.45 7.37 4.53
N PHE A 61 -0.60 6.55 4.43
CA PHE A 61 -1.50 6.57 3.29
C PHE A 61 -2.12 7.95 3.08
N SER A 62 -2.64 8.56 4.13
CA SER A 62 -3.23 9.90 4.07
C SER A 62 -2.23 10.96 3.59
N ASP A 63 -0.97 10.90 4.03
CA ASP A 63 0.06 11.85 3.61
C ASP A 63 0.39 11.70 2.12
N VAL A 64 0.53 10.45 1.64
CA VAL A 64 0.76 10.16 0.21
C VAL A 64 -0.38 10.68 -0.65
N MET A 65 -1.64 10.46 -0.27
CA MET A 65 -2.79 10.94 -1.06
C MET A 65 -2.83 12.47 -1.14
N LYS A 66 -2.48 13.16 -0.05
CA LYS A 66 -2.34 14.63 -0.06
C LYS A 66 -1.22 15.09 -0.98
N LYS A 67 -0.05 14.43 -0.94
CA LYS A 67 1.10 14.76 -1.80
C LYS A 67 0.84 14.47 -3.28
N LEU A 68 0.03 13.46 -3.60
CA LEU A 68 -0.48 13.20 -4.95
C LEU A 68 -1.54 14.21 -5.40
N GLY A 69 -1.98 15.12 -4.53
CA GLY A 69 -3.04 16.09 -4.84
C GLY A 69 -4.43 15.47 -4.93
N MET A 70 -4.60 14.24 -4.45
CA MET A 70 -5.87 13.53 -4.46
C MET A 70 -6.74 14.02 -3.30
N LYS A 71 -7.91 14.55 -3.64
CA LYS A 71 -8.91 14.98 -2.67
C LYS A 71 -9.89 13.84 -2.44
N LEU A 72 -9.52 12.92 -1.55
CA LEU A 72 -10.43 11.90 -1.05
C LEU A 72 -11.18 12.45 0.17
N ASP A 73 -12.49 12.20 0.24
CA ASP A 73 -13.26 12.36 1.47
C ASP A 73 -12.81 11.35 2.52
N GLY A 74 -13.14 11.58 3.79
CA GLY A 74 -12.69 10.72 4.90
C GLY A 74 -13.09 9.25 4.73
N ASP A 75 -14.33 9.00 4.27
CA ASP A 75 -14.81 7.66 3.93
C ASP A 75 -14.05 7.07 2.73
N GLU A 76 -13.87 7.83 1.65
CA GLU A 76 -13.20 7.37 0.42
C GLU A 76 -11.72 7.02 0.68
N LEU A 77 -11.04 7.81 1.52
CA LEU A 77 -9.67 7.56 1.96
C LEU A 77 -9.58 6.26 2.76
N TYR A 78 -10.54 6.03 3.65
CA TYR A 78 -10.58 4.82 4.46
C TYR A 78 -10.93 3.57 3.65
N GLU A 79 -11.86 3.68 2.70
CA GLU A 79 -12.25 2.59 1.80
C GLU A 79 -11.08 2.16 0.91
N GLU A 80 -10.40 3.12 0.28
CA GLU A 80 -9.25 2.82 -0.58
C GLU A 80 -8.07 2.27 0.23
N PHE A 81 -7.84 2.81 1.43
CA PHE A 81 -6.86 2.24 2.36
C PHE A 81 -7.19 0.78 2.70
N GLN A 82 -8.43 0.49 3.12
CA GLN A 82 -8.84 -0.87 3.48
C GLN A 82 -8.68 -1.84 2.30
N ARG A 83 -8.95 -1.39 1.08
CA ARG A 83 -8.81 -2.21 -0.13
C ARG A 83 -7.36 -2.65 -0.37
N ILE A 84 -6.41 -1.74 -0.19
CA ILE A 84 -4.98 -2.03 -0.36
C ILE A 84 -4.42 -2.75 0.87
N TYR A 85 -4.92 -2.42 2.05
CA TYR A 85 -4.52 -3.05 3.30
C TYR A 85 -4.97 -4.52 3.35
N ASP A 86 -6.21 -4.83 2.99
CA ASP A 86 -6.69 -6.23 2.90
C ASP A 86 -5.93 -7.00 1.81
N GLU A 87 -5.51 -6.37 0.72
CA GLU A 87 -4.60 -6.99 -0.26
C GLU A 87 -3.21 -7.31 0.35
N SER A 88 -2.69 -6.42 1.19
CA SER A 88 -1.42 -6.66 1.92
C SER A 88 -1.53 -7.79 2.95
N VAL A 89 -2.65 -7.87 3.68
CA VAL A 89 -2.90 -8.86 4.75
C VAL A 89 -3.38 -10.21 4.18
N GLY A 90 -4.19 -10.21 3.12
CA GLY A 90 -4.70 -11.40 2.46
C GLY A 90 -3.63 -12.21 1.72
N ARG A 91 -2.48 -11.58 1.45
CA ARG A 91 -1.26 -12.27 1.00
C ARG A 91 -0.60 -13.09 2.13
N ASP A 92 -0.74 -12.64 3.37
CA ASP A 92 -0.14 -13.25 4.58
C ASP A 92 -1.10 -14.29 5.22
N ALA A 93 -2.39 -13.97 5.28
CA ALA A 93 -3.46 -14.86 5.69
C ALA A 93 -4.01 -15.60 4.46
N GLY A 94 -3.41 -16.76 4.16
CA GLY A 94 -3.70 -17.59 2.98
C GLY A 94 -5.17 -17.55 2.52
N LYS A 95 -5.39 -16.88 1.37
CA LYS A 95 -6.53 -16.98 0.44
C LYS A 95 -7.83 -17.55 1.02
N ASP A 96 -8.68 -16.67 1.58
CA ASP A 96 -10.14 -16.88 1.59
C ASP A 96 -10.91 -15.55 1.72
N LYS A 97 -10.59 -14.58 0.87
CA LYS A 97 -11.53 -13.47 0.60
C LYS A 97 -11.64 -13.27 -0.90
N ALA A 98 -12.69 -13.88 -1.43
CA ALA A 98 -13.17 -13.66 -2.77
C ALA A 98 -13.22 -12.17 -3.09
N GLU A 99 -12.78 -11.83 -4.30
CA GLU A 99 -12.88 -10.55 -4.99
C GLU A 99 -14.36 -10.13 -5.23
N ASP A 100 -15.24 -10.28 -4.24
CA ASP A 100 -16.68 -10.07 -4.36
C ASP A 100 -17.14 -8.76 -3.70
N LYS A 101 -16.31 -7.73 -3.78
CA LYS A 101 -16.76 -6.35 -3.50
C LYS A 101 -16.25 -5.41 -4.58
N MET A 102 -16.76 -5.62 -5.79
CA MET A 102 -17.35 -4.50 -6.53
C MET A 102 -18.41 -3.86 -5.61
N TRP A 103 -17.98 -3.02 -4.66
CA TRP A 103 -18.91 -2.27 -3.83
C TRP A 103 -19.67 -1.36 -4.79
N ASN A 104 -20.96 -1.69 -4.91
CA ASN A 104 -21.94 -1.08 -5.77
C ASN A 104 -21.73 0.44 -5.85
N ARG A 105 -21.21 0.93 -7.00
CA ARG A 105 -21.18 2.35 -7.37
C ARG A 105 -22.63 2.80 -7.55
N GLY A 106 -23.30 3.00 -6.42
CA GLY A 106 -24.73 3.05 -6.28
C GLY A 106 -25.12 3.95 -5.12
N ARG A 107 -24.71 5.21 -5.18
CA ARG A 107 -25.50 6.32 -4.61
C ARG A 107 -25.81 7.30 -5.73
N GLY A 108 -26.85 6.95 -6.47
CA GLY A 108 -27.68 7.98 -7.09
C GLY A 108 -28.34 8.78 -5.97
N ARG A 109 -28.10 10.09 -5.95
CA ARG A 109 -29.03 11.17 -6.34
C ARG A 109 -28.38 12.50 -5.98
#